data_AF-A0A0B5BBA0-F1
#
_entry.id   AF-A0A0B5BBA0-F1
#
_cell.length_a   1.000
_cell.length_b   1.000
_cell.length_c   1.000
_cell.angle_alpha   90.00
_cell.angle_beta   90.00
_cell.angle_gamma   90.00
#
_symmetry.space_group_name_H-M   'P 1'
#
loop_
_entity.id
_entity.type
_entity.pdbx_description
1 polymer ?
#
loop_
_entity_poly.entity_id
_entity_poly.type
_entity_poly.pdbx_seq_one_letter_code
_entity_poly.pdbx_strand_id
1 'polypeptide(L)'
;MRRIVDLSLPSNWLCLMTLAMAILALNGCAATKGAWFSPVHPEREIERNQFPVESGDDVIGRLVVIRLEKGDTLPDIARHFGLGINAVSAANPGVDVWVPESGARVMLPLSFILPDAPRKGIVVNLATMRLFQFKENGTPPVVATYPVGVGTRERPTPTGQMRVARKAAQPTWHVPASISEDHRKKGDPLPADVPPGPQNPLGEYALYLSKAGYLIHGTNKPASIGLKATNGCMRLYPENVKLLYNDTPVNTAVAIVNQPYLIGQHDGVLYMEAHTPLEEPGAGATELEKVYAKLRTIEKKSGRTLDWKKIKDVQTEARGIPVPILDMGQGTGKEAAKPIEVEHPDRLYGRPEIPELTLDAWYVLAGTMRDETEARRMAAIINHQGPPIPARVLSKNSGYRVIAGPFSDISEARDAVKRLKIDLQIDGILIEPVKKRAG
;
A
#
# COMPACT_ATOMS: atom_id res chain seq x y z
N MET A 1 -1.61 97.34 -12.91
CA MET A 1 -1.13 98.29 -11.88
C MET A 1 -0.35 97.52 -10.83
N ARG A 2 0.88 97.99 -10.52
CA ARG A 2 1.74 97.64 -9.36
C ARG A 2 2.18 96.17 -9.22
N ARG A 3 3.35 95.83 -8.68
CA ARG A 3 4.73 96.35 -8.70
C ARG A 3 5.56 95.17 -8.13
N ILE A 4 6.78 95.03 -8.62
CA ILE A 4 7.82 94.06 -8.21
C ILE A 4 8.11 94.14 -6.71
N VAL A 5 8.37 92.99 -6.05
CA VAL A 5 9.36 92.87 -4.96
C VAL A 5 10.09 91.54 -5.11
N ASP A 6 11.38 91.64 -5.46
CA ASP A 6 12.41 90.60 -5.33
C ASP A 6 12.63 90.22 -3.86
N LEU A 7 12.98 88.96 -3.57
CA LEU A 7 13.87 88.60 -2.44
C LEU A 7 14.45 87.19 -2.61
N SER A 8 15.70 87.18 -3.10
CA SER A 8 16.84 86.34 -2.70
C SER A 8 16.67 84.83 -2.46
N LEU A 9 17.33 84.06 -3.34
CA LEU A 9 17.75 82.67 -3.15
C LEU A 9 18.76 82.51 -1.99
N PRO A 10 18.64 81.46 -1.17
CA PRO A 10 19.79 80.86 -0.49
C PRO A 10 20.21 79.52 -1.15
N SER A 11 21.51 79.47 -1.42
CA SER A 11 22.41 78.35 -1.71
C SER A 11 21.85 76.94 -2.00
N ASN A 12 22.01 76.54 -3.26
CA ASN A 12 21.91 75.17 -3.80
C ASN A 12 22.89 74.14 -3.18
N TRP A 13 23.65 74.48 -2.12
CA TRP A 13 24.61 73.55 -1.52
C TRP A 13 24.00 72.75 -0.35
N LEU A 14 23.07 73.32 0.42
CA LEU A 14 22.40 72.57 1.50
C LEU A 14 21.39 71.55 0.98
N CYS A 15 20.81 71.74 -0.21
CA CYS A 15 19.84 70.81 -0.77
C CYS A 15 20.48 69.58 -1.46
N LEU A 16 21.77 69.65 -1.79
CA LEU A 16 22.54 68.54 -2.38
C LEU A 16 23.17 67.62 -1.32
N MET A 17 23.44 68.13 -0.11
CA MET A 17 23.91 67.29 1.02
C MET A 17 22.79 66.51 1.70
N THR A 18 21.55 67.01 1.68
CA THR A 18 20.39 66.28 2.22
C THR A 18 19.91 65.16 1.30
N LEU A 19 20.12 65.26 -0.02
CA LEU A 19 19.76 64.21 -0.98
C LEU A 19 20.78 63.05 -1.01
N ALA A 20 22.07 63.31 -0.73
CA ALA A 20 23.10 62.29 -0.70
C ALA A 20 23.06 61.40 0.56
N MET A 21 22.63 61.93 1.71
CA MET A 21 22.42 61.12 2.93
C MET A 21 21.12 60.29 2.89
N ALA A 22 20.13 60.66 2.07
CA ALA A 22 18.92 59.85 1.88
C ALA A 22 19.15 58.62 0.98
N ILE A 23 20.12 58.68 0.05
CA ILE A 23 20.44 57.55 -0.85
C ILE A 23 21.37 56.51 -0.17
N LEU A 24 22.13 56.90 0.86
CA LEU A 24 22.94 55.98 1.67
C LEU A 24 22.18 55.36 2.87
N ALA A 25 21.00 55.85 3.22
CA ALA A 25 20.14 55.25 4.25
C ALA A 25 19.22 54.13 3.71
N LEU A 26 19.22 53.85 2.40
CA LEU A 26 18.45 52.75 1.78
C LEU A 26 19.28 51.48 1.51
N ASN A 27 20.57 51.45 1.86
CA ASN A 27 21.45 50.28 1.69
C ASN A 27 21.94 49.74 3.04
N GLY A 28 21.01 49.50 3.97
CA GLY A 28 21.37 49.18 5.35
C GLY A 28 20.30 48.46 6.15
N CYS A 29 19.60 47.48 5.55
CA CYS A 29 18.95 46.43 6.34
C CYS A 29 19.53 45.07 5.94
N ALA A 30 20.08 44.42 6.96
CA ALA A 30 20.74 43.14 6.95
C ALA A 30 20.03 42.09 6.09
N ALA A 31 20.86 41.32 5.38
CA ALA A 31 20.52 39.99 4.90
C ALA A 31 20.18 39.08 6.10
N THR A 32 18.98 39.22 6.66
CA THR A 32 18.30 38.07 7.23
C THR A 32 17.88 37.25 6.03
N LYS A 33 18.60 36.15 5.76
CA LYS A 33 18.01 35.01 5.06
C LYS A 33 16.86 34.51 5.94
N GLY A 34 15.75 35.24 5.94
CA GLY A 34 14.48 34.71 6.36
C GLY A 34 14.24 33.55 5.42
N ALA A 35 14.36 32.34 5.95
CA ALA A 35 13.82 31.18 5.29
C ALA A 35 12.34 31.51 5.06
N TRP A 36 12.00 31.88 3.82
CA TRP A 36 10.62 31.91 3.38
C TRP A 36 10.19 30.46 3.42
N PHE A 37 9.69 30.02 4.57
CA PHE A 37 8.96 28.77 4.68
C PHE A 37 7.69 29.00 3.87
N SER A 38 7.73 28.69 2.57
CA SER A 38 6.51 28.38 1.86
C SER A 38 5.81 27.32 2.69
N PRO A 39 4.54 27.52 3.09
CA PRO A 39 3.80 26.45 3.74
C PRO A 39 3.90 25.22 2.84
N VAL A 40 4.48 24.13 3.37
CA VAL A 40 4.57 22.87 2.66
C VAL A 40 3.14 22.38 2.53
N HIS A 41 2.54 22.63 1.37
CA HIS A 41 1.22 22.11 1.05
C HIS A 41 1.37 20.61 0.78
N PRO A 42 0.53 19.76 1.39
CA PRO A 42 0.60 18.33 1.13
C PRO A 42 0.32 18.06 -0.35
N GLU A 43 1.00 17.06 -0.92
CA GLU A 43 0.78 16.69 -2.31
C GLU A 43 -0.60 16.07 -2.49
N ARG A 44 -1.29 16.44 -3.57
CA ARG A 44 -2.61 15.89 -3.93
C ARG A 44 -2.55 14.56 -4.65
N GLU A 45 -1.48 14.32 -5.41
CA GLU A 45 -1.34 13.12 -6.22
C GLU A 45 0.08 12.57 -6.11
N ILE A 46 0.19 11.24 -6.05
CA ILE A 46 1.45 10.54 -5.89
C ILE A 46 1.47 9.32 -6.79
N GLU A 47 2.65 9.02 -7.34
CA GLU A 47 2.93 7.79 -8.06
C GLU A 47 2.73 6.58 -7.13
N ARG A 48 1.92 5.61 -7.59
CA ARG A 48 1.53 4.43 -6.78
C ARG A 48 2.14 3.13 -7.29
N ASN A 49 2.15 2.98 -8.62
CA ASN A 49 2.44 1.72 -9.28
C ASN A 49 3.58 1.79 -10.29
N GLN A 50 3.88 2.95 -10.91
CA GLN A 50 4.90 3.06 -11.96
C GLN A 50 5.95 4.06 -11.53
N PHE A 51 7.21 3.63 -11.54
CA PHE A 51 8.33 4.43 -11.07
C PHE A 51 9.43 4.45 -12.14
N PRO A 52 9.96 5.63 -12.50
CA PRO A 52 11.17 5.70 -13.31
C PRO A 52 12.35 5.12 -12.52
N VAL A 53 13.29 4.52 -13.23
CA VAL A 53 14.52 3.98 -12.66
C VAL A 53 15.70 4.62 -13.36
N GLU A 54 16.48 5.40 -12.62
CA GLU A 54 17.70 5.98 -13.13
C GLU A 54 18.80 4.92 -13.27
N SER A 55 19.74 5.17 -14.17
CA SER A 55 20.83 4.23 -14.40
C SER A 55 21.74 4.15 -13.18
N GLY A 56 21.80 2.97 -12.54
CA GLY A 56 22.60 2.74 -11.35
C GLY A 56 21.82 2.81 -10.04
N ASP A 57 20.54 3.22 -10.10
CA ASP A 57 19.67 3.23 -8.94
C ASP A 57 19.00 1.87 -8.71
N ASP A 58 18.89 1.52 -7.44
CA ASP A 58 18.22 0.33 -6.94
C ASP A 58 17.01 0.70 -6.07
N VAL A 59 16.89 1.95 -5.62
CA VAL A 59 15.76 2.42 -4.82
C VAL A 59 14.84 3.26 -5.70
N ILE A 60 13.55 2.94 -5.67
CA ILE A 60 12.51 3.63 -6.44
C ILE A 60 11.44 4.19 -5.50
N GLY A 61 10.70 5.19 -5.97
CA GLY A 61 9.60 5.79 -5.22
C GLY A 61 10.06 6.59 -4.00
N ARG A 62 9.12 6.90 -3.10
CA ARG A 62 9.35 7.83 -1.98
C ARG A 62 8.49 7.48 -0.78
N LEU A 63 9.01 7.73 0.43
CA LEU A 63 8.23 7.55 1.65
C LEU A 63 7.19 8.64 1.78
N VAL A 64 6.01 8.27 2.26
CA VAL A 64 4.84 9.14 2.32
C VAL A 64 4.21 9.05 3.69
N VAL A 65 3.63 10.14 4.17
CA VAL A 65 2.83 10.18 5.40
C VAL A 65 1.46 10.75 5.07
N ILE A 66 0.43 10.05 5.53
CA ILE A 66 -0.96 10.48 5.44
C ILE A 66 -1.53 10.67 6.85
N ARG A 67 -2.46 11.61 6.99
CA ARG A 67 -3.29 11.74 8.20
C ARG A 67 -4.59 11.00 7.98
N LEU A 68 -4.92 10.09 8.89
CA LEU A 68 -6.13 9.29 8.80
C LEU A 68 -7.38 10.09 9.17
N GLU A 69 -8.50 9.73 8.56
CA GLU A 69 -9.83 10.24 8.84
C GLU A 69 -10.69 9.21 9.58
N LYS A 70 -11.79 9.69 10.15
CA LYS A 70 -12.72 8.85 10.91
C LYS A 70 -13.35 7.81 10.00
N GLY A 71 -13.12 6.55 10.33
CA GLY A 71 -13.71 5.41 9.62
C GLY A 71 -12.83 4.87 8.49
N ASP A 72 -11.60 5.35 8.34
CA ASP A 72 -10.60 4.67 7.54
C ASP A 72 -10.27 3.30 8.13
N THR A 73 -9.82 2.40 7.26
CA THR A 73 -9.19 1.15 7.65
C THR A 73 -7.85 1.05 6.93
N LEU A 74 -6.85 0.40 7.53
CA LEU A 74 -5.57 0.22 6.85
C LEU A 74 -5.69 -0.56 5.53
N PRO A 75 -6.60 -1.55 5.36
CA PRO A 75 -6.84 -2.17 4.07
C PRO A 75 -7.35 -1.22 2.98
N ASP A 76 -8.23 -0.26 3.34
CA ASP A 76 -8.73 0.75 2.40
C ASP A 76 -7.60 1.69 1.96
N ILE A 77 -6.81 2.18 2.92
CA ILE A 77 -5.63 3.02 2.66
C ILE A 77 -4.61 2.25 1.81
N ALA A 78 -4.27 1.02 2.19
CA ALA A 78 -3.31 0.19 1.47
C ALA A 78 -3.74 -0.02 0.02
N ARG A 79 -4.99 -0.41 -0.21
CA ARG A 79 -5.53 -0.60 -1.56
C ARG A 79 -5.50 0.69 -2.38
N HIS A 80 -5.92 1.82 -1.79
CA HIS A 80 -5.91 3.11 -2.47
C HIS A 80 -4.52 3.46 -3.02
N PHE A 81 -3.47 3.24 -2.21
CA PHE A 81 -2.10 3.60 -2.55
C PHE A 81 -1.30 2.48 -3.24
N GLY A 82 -1.90 1.33 -3.60
CA GLY A 82 -1.15 0.25 -4.25
C GLY A 82 -0.15 -0.44 -3.32
N LEU A 83 -0.53 -0.59 -2.05
CA LEU A 83 0.25 -1.25 -0.99
C LEU A 83 -0.48 -2.50 -0.49
N GLY A 84 0.28 -3.46 0.03
CA GLY A 84 -0.27 -4.60 0.75
C GLY A 84 -0.51 -4.25 2.21
N ILE A 85 -1.46 -4.92 2.86
CA ILE A 85 -1.74 -4.64 4.28
C ILE A 85 -0.53 -4.90 5.17
N ASN A 86 0.31 -5.91 4.86
CA ASN A 86 1.56 -6.16 5.56
C ASN A 86 2.49 -4.95 5.54
N ALA A 87 2.64 -4.27 4.40
CA ALA A 87 3.56 -3.17 4.25
C ALA A 87 3.13 -1.98 5.12
N VAL A 88 1.83 -1.63 5.08
CA VAL A 88 1.29 -0.53 5.90
C VAL A 88 1.37 -0.88 7.38
N SER A 89 1.00 -2.09 7.79
CA SER A 89 1.06 -2.48 9.21
C SER A 89 2.48 -2.59 9.75
N ALA A 90 3.43 -3.14 8.98
CA ALA A 90 4.84 -3.25 9.39
C ALA A 90 5.52 -1.87 9.52
N ALA A 91 5.18 -0.94 8.62
CA ALA A 91 5.68 0.42 8.70
C ALA A 91 5.11 1.21 9.91
N ASN A 92 3.98 0.77 10.49
CA ASN A 92 3.25 1.48 11.54
C ASN A 92 2.90 0.58 12.73
N PRO A 93 3.90 0.12 13.49
CA PRO A 93 3.67 -0.76 14.63
C PRO A 93 2.76 -0.08 15.67
N GLY A 94 1.73 -0.81 16.12
CA GLY A 94 0.77 -0.34 17.13
C GLY A 94 -0.48 0.35 16.57
N VAL A 95 -0.55 0.62 15.27
CA VAL A 95 -1.78 1.16 14.65
C VAL A 95 -2.79 0.01 14.42
N ASP A 96 -4.03 0.20 14.88
CA ASP A 96 -5.12 -0.76 14.65
C ASP A 96 -5.45 -0.85 13.16
N VAL A 97 -5.55 -2.08 12.63
CA VAL A 97 -5.77 -2.34 11.20
C VAL A 97 -7.17 -1.94 10.74
N TRP A 98 -8.17 -2.11 11.60
CA TRP A 98 -9.59 -2.03 11.24
C TRP A 98 -10.27 -0.77 11.79
N VAL A 99 -9.78 -0.24 12.91
CA VAL A 99 -10.30 0.98 13.54
C VAL A 99 -9.12 1.84 14.00
N PRO A 100 -8.24 2.28 13.08
CA PRO A 100 -7.16 3.20 13.43
C PRO A 100 -7.71 4.52 13.98
N GLU A 101 -6.91 5.17 14.82
CA GLU A 101 -7.28 6.45 15.42
C GLU A 101 -7.36 7.57 14.37
N SER A 102 -8.46 8.32 14.38
CA SER A 102 -8.64 9.49 13.51
C SER A 102 -7.58 10.54 13.83
N GLY A 103 -6.97 11.12 12.80
CA GLY A 103 -5.91 12.12 12.95
C GLY A 103 -4.52 11.53 13.16
N ALA A 104 -4.39 10.21 13.34
CA ALA A 104 -3.10 9.53 13.40
C ALA A 104 -2.32 9.73 12.09
N ARG A 105 -1.00 9.88 12.22
CA ARG A 105 -0.08 9.95 11.07
C ARG A 105 0.41 8.55 10.75
N VAL A 106 0.16 8.10 9.52
CA VAL A 106 0.55 6.77 9.04
C VAL A 106 1.57 6.89 7.93
N MET A 107 2.67 6.15 8.08
CA MET A 107 3.71 5.97 7.06
C MET A 107 3.22 5.03 5.96
N LEU A 108 3.27 5.46 4.72
CA LEU A 108 3.03 4.65 3.54
C LEU A 108 4.38 4.34 2.89
N PRO A 109 4.83 3.07 2.91
CA PRO A 109 6.13 2.67 2.37
C PRO A 109 6.09 2.58 0.84
N LEU A 110 5.92 3.72 0.17
CA LEU A 110 5.93 3.85 -1.30
C LEU A 110 7.34 4.00 -1.88
N SER A 111 8.35 3.59 -1.13
CA SER A 111 9.75 3.49 -1.57
C SER A 111 10.21 2.05 -1.45
N PHE A 112 10.87 1.53 -2.47
CA PHE A 112 11.20 0.10 -2.59
C PHE A 112 12.64 -0.07 -3.06
N ILE A 113 13.38 -0.99 -2.42
CA ILE A 113 14.62 -1.52 -2.99
C ILE A 113 14.28 -2.64 -3.99
N LEU A 114 14.76 -2.51 -5.22
CA LEU A 114 14.59 -3.51 -6.26
C LEU A 114 15.30 -4.82 -5.87
N PRO A 115 14.66 -5.99 -6.03
CA PRO A 115 15.26 -7.27 -5.68
C PRO A 115 16.55 -7.57 -6.46
N ASP A 116 17.46 -8.33 -5.85
CA ASP A 116 18.66 -8.85 -6.51
C ASP A 116 18.29 -10.03 -7.41
N ALA A 117 17.75 -9.70 -8.57
CA ALA A 117 17.29 -10.62 -9.61
C ALA A 117 17.41 -9.93 -10.98
N PRO A 118 17.38 -10.69 -12.10
CA PRO A 118 17.37 -10.08 -13.43
C PRO A 118 16.24 -9.06 -13.56
N ARG A 119 16.59 -7.80 -13.86
CA ARG A 119 15.66 -6.68 -14.05
C ARG A 119 14.95 -6.75 -15.40
N LYS A 120 14.27 -7.88 -15.64
CA LYS A 120 13.62 -8.21 -16.91
C LYS A 120 12.32 -8.97 -16.66
N GLY A 121 11.28 -8.63 -17.42
CA GLY A 121 9.98 -9.28 -17.29
C GLY A 121 9.38 -9.03 -15.91
N ILE A 122 9.01 -10.10 -15.21
CA ILE A 122 8.41 -10.03 -13.88
C ILE A 122 9.38 -10.61 -12.84
N VAL A 123 9.56 -9.90 -11.75
CA VAL A 123 10.22 -10.39 -10.53
C VAL A 123 9.21 -10.31 -9.39
N VAL A 124 9.02 -11.40 -8.66
CA VAL A 124 8.23 -11.41 -7.42
C VAL A 124 9.15 -11.70 -6.27
N ASN A 125 9.20 -10.81 -5.28
CA ASN A 125 9.88 -11.07 -4.02
C ASN A 125 8.86 -11.42 -2.94
N LEU A 126 8.81 -12.70 -2.59
CA LEU A 126 7.84 -13.23 -1.64
C LEU A 126 7.96 -12.58 -0.26
N ALA A 127 9.19 -12.30 0.22
CA ALA A 127 9.41 -11.67 1.52
C ALA A 127 8.79 -10.27 1.63
N THR A 128 8.88 -9.49 0.56
CA THR A 128 8.24 -8.16 0.47
C THR A 128 6.75 -8.24 0.13
N MET A 129 6.27 -9.43 -0.27
CA MET A 129 4.96 -9.64 -0.90
C MET A 129 4.68 -8.65 -2.03
N ARG A 130 5.67 -8.47 -2.92
CA ARG A 130 5.60 -7.48 -4.00
C ARG A 130 6.10 -8.04 -5.33
N LEU A 131 5.41 -7.65 -6.39
CA LEU A 131 5.73 -7.92 -7.78
C LEU A 131 6.34 -6.66 -8.41
N PHE A 132 7.35 -6.85 -9.25
CA PHE A 132 8.03 -5.83 -10.04
C PHE A 132 7.99 -6.27 -11.51
N GLN A 133 7.48 -5.43 -12.39
CA GLN A 133 7.44 -5.63 -13.83
C GLN A 133 8.36 -4.59 -14.48
N PHE A 134 9.45 -5.08 -15.06
CA PHE A 134 10.44 -4.26 -15.75
C PHE A 134 10.01 -4.05 -17.20
N LYS A 135 9.70 -2.80 -17.57
CA LYS A 135 9.26 -2.44 -18.92
C LYS A 135 10.50 -2.10 -19.78
N GLU A 136 10.69 -2.83 -20.87
CA GLU A 136 11.86 -2.68 -21.76
C GLU A 136 11.79 -1.40 -22.64
N ASN A 137 10.61 -0.78 -22.79
CA ASN A 137 10.37 0.28 -23.78
C ASN A 137 10.25 1.71 -23.18
N GLY A 138 10.78 1.95 -21.97
CA GLY A 138 10.79 3.26 -21.33
C GLY A 138 12.15 3.97 -21.42
N THR A 139 12.15 5.30 -21.58
CA THR A 139 13.36 6.13 -21.41
C THR A 139 13.02 7.33 -20.51
N PRO A 140 13.41 7.32 -19.21
CA PRO A 140 14.16 6.27 -18.52
C PRO A 140 13.38 4.96 -18.37
N PRO A 141 14.05 3.82 -18.08
CA PRO A 141 13.38 2.56 -17.78
C PRO A 141 12.32 2.75 -16.69
N VAL A 142 11.18 2.07 -16.82
CA VAL A 142 10.08 2.15 -15.85
C VAL A 142 9.87 0.78 -15.23
N VAL A 143 9.71 0.77 -13.90
CA VAL A 143 9.28 -0.40 -13.14
C VAL A 143 7.86 -0.18 -12.67
N ALA A 144 6.96 -1.06 -13.10
CA ALA A 144 5.65 -1.16 -12.49
C ALA A 144 5.71 -2.12 -11.30
N THR A 145 5.11 -1.78 -10.16
CA THR A 145 5.13 -2.64 -8.98
C THR A 145 3.77 -2.74 -8.30
N TYR A 146 3.46 -3.94 -7.82
CA TYR A 146 2.14 -4.26 -7.25
C TYR A 146 2.29 -5.15 -6.02
N PRO A 147 1.48 -4.92 -4.97
CA PRO A 147 1.45 -5.81 -3.82
C PRO A 147 0.76 -7.13 -4.20
N VAL A 148 1.21 -8.22 -3.59
CA VAL A 148 0.66 -9.57 -3.85
C VAL A 148 0.24 -10.27 -2.57
N GLY A 149 -0.82 -11.07 -2.64
CA GLY A 149 -1.09 -12.13 -1.66
C GLY A 149 -0.39 -13.41 -2.09
N VAL A 150 0.21 -14.15 -1.14
CA VAL A 150 1.03 -15.34 -1.43
C VAL A 150 0.52 -16.59 -0.73
N GLY A 151 1.14 -17.73 -1.02
CA GLY A 151 0.84 -19.02 -0.42
C GLY A 151 0.94 -19.01 1.11
N THR A 152 0.07 -19.79 1.73
CA THR A 152 0.17 -20.15 3.16
C THR A 152 1.44 -20.95 3.44
N ARG A 153 1.77 -21.13 4.71
CA ARG A 153 2.92 -21.96 5.10
C ARG A 153 2.74 -23.41 4.66
N GLU A 154 1.52 -23.92 4.73
CA GLU A 154 1.16 -25.29 4.38
C GLU A 154 1.18 -25.51 2.86
N ARG A 155 0.96 -24.45 2.08
CA ARG A 155 0.94 -24.46 0.61
C ARG A 155 1.69 -23.24 0.06
N PRO A 156 3.02 -23.22 0.18
CA PRO A 156 3.83 -22.04 -0.12
C PRO A 156 3.88 -21.74 -1.62
N THR A 157 4.09 -20.46 -1.94
CA THR A 157 4.41 -20.05 -3.32
C THR A 157 5.84 -20.49 -3.66
N PRO A 158 6.06 -21.16 -4.81
CA PRO A 158 7.37 -21.67 -5.19
C PRO A 158 8.32 -20.54 -5.62
N THR A 159 9.60 -20.67 -5.27
CA THR A 159 10.67 -19.87 -5.84
C THR A 159 11.20 -20.48 -7.14
N GLY A 160 11.93 -19.68 -7.91
CA GLY A 160 12.64 -20.11 -9.13
C GLY A 160 12.27 -19.33 -10.38
N GLN A 161 12.85 -19.76 -11.50
CA GLN A 161 12.64 -19.17 -12.83
C GLN A 161 11.47 -19.84 -13.54
N MET A 162 10.60 -19.02 -14.12
CA MET A 162 9.39 -19.42 -14.83
C MET A 162 9.14 -18.47 -16.00
N ARG A 163 8.04 -18.69 -16.72
CA ARG A 163 7.50 -17.75 -17.69
C ARG A 163 5.98 -17.76 -17.66
N VAL A 164 5.37 -16.71 -18.20
CA VAL A 164 3.94 -16.70 -18.51
C VAL A 164 3.69 -17.70 -19.62
N ALA A 165 2.97 -18.78 -19.34
CA ALA A 165 2.66 -19.84 -20.29
C ALA A 165 1.40 -19.56 -21.11
N ARG A 166 0.38 -18.99 -20.47
CA ARG A 166 -0.83 -18.51 -21.14
C ARG A 166 -1.53 -17.48 -20.27
N LYS A 167 -2.54 -16.84 -20.83
CA LYS A 167 -3.33 -15.80 -20.19
C LYS A 167 -4.81 -16.05 -20.45
N ALA A 168 -5.67 -15.74 -19.48
CA ALA A 168 -7.12 -15.78 -19.66
C ALA A 168 -7.77 -14.54 -19.04
N ALA A 169 -8.65 -13.89 -19.81
CA ALA A 169 -9.63 -12.95 -19.29
C ALA A 169 -10.90 -13.74 -18.95
N GLN A 170 -11.58 -13.33 -17.88
CA GLN A 170 -12.75 -14.01 -17.31
C GLN A 170 -12.53 -15.54 -17.22
N PRO A 171 -11.52 -16.00 -16.45
CA PRO A 171 -11.21 -17.43 -16.35
C PRO A 171 -12.29 -18.17 -15.56
N THR A 172 -12.69 -19.35 -16.03
CA THR A 172 -13.33 -20.35 -15.15
C THR A 172 -12.31 -20.87 -14.16
N TRP A 173 -12.69 -20.94 -12.88
CA TRP A 173 -11.89 -21.59 -11.86
C TRP A 173 -12.30 -23.06 -11.73
N HIS A 174 -11.45 -23.94 -12.24
CA HIS A 174 -11.55 -25.37 -12.02
C HIS A 174 -11.01 -25.68 -10.62
N VAL A 175 -11.88 -26.13 -9.71
CA VAL A 175 -11.53 -26.28 -8.30
C VAL A 175 -10.53 -27.43 -8.13
N PRO A 176 -9.30 -27.17 -7.65
CA PRO A 176 -8.34 -28.23 -7.41
C PRO A 176 -8.86 -29.20 -6.34
N ALA A 177 -8.60 -30.50 -6.52
CA ALA A 177 -9.06 -31.55 -5.61
C ALA A 177 -8.70 -31.28 -4.14
N SER A 178 -7.50 -30.76 -3.89
CA SER A 178 -7.04 -30.41 -2.55
C SER A 178 -7.86 -29.27 -1.91
N ILE A 179 -8.31 -28.29 -2.69
CA ILE A 179 -9.14 -27.19 -2.21
C ILE A 179 -10.57 -27.67 -1.97
N SER A 180 -11.12 -28.47 -2.88
CA SER A 180 -12.44 -29.09 -2.73
C SER A 180 -12.52 -29.91 -1.43
N GLU A 181 -11.47 -30.68 -1.13
CA GLU A 181 -11.38 -31.47 0.10
C GLU A 181 -11.34 -30.60 1.38
N ASP A 182 -10.56 -29.50 1.38
CA ASP A 182 -10.51 -28.58 2.52
C ASP A 182 -11.89 -27.94 2.79
N HIS A 183 -12.60 -27.58 1.73
CA HIS A 183 -13.93 -27.00 1.78
C HIS A 183 -15.00 -27.99 2.28
N ARG A 184 -14.93 -29.25 1.84
CA ARG A 184 -15.79 -30.34 2.32
C ARG A 184 -15.64 -30.57 3.83
N LYS A 185 -14.41 -30.53 4.35
CA LYS A 185 -14.14 -30.66 5.81
C LYS A 185 -14.73 -29.52 6.62
N LYS A 186 -14.87 -28.33 6.04
CA LYS A 186 -15.49 -27.15 6.66
C LYS A 186 -17.02 -27.14 6.55
N GLY A 187 -17.63 -28.13 5.90
CA GLY A 187 -19.07 -28.16 5.65
C GLY A 187 -19.53 -27.22 4.53
N ASP A 188 -18.63 -26.81 3.64
CA ASP A 188 -18.89 -25.88 2.55
C ASP A 188 -18.42 -26.45 1.19
N PRO A 189 -19.06 -27.52 0.68
CA PRO A 189 -18.60 -28.14 -0.56
C PRO A 189 -18.68 -27.15 -1.73
N LEU A 190 -17.58 -27.04 -2.48
CA LEU A 190 -17.50 -26.21 -3.68
C LEU A 190 -17.98 -26.99 -4.92
N PRO A 191 -18.55 -26.32 -5.93
CA PRO A 191 -18.77 -26.93 -7.24
C PRO A 191 -17.42 -27.31 -7.88
N ALA A 192 -17.45 -28.20 -8.88
CA ALA A 192 -16.24 -28.56 -9.64
C ALA A 192 -15.66 -27.35 -10.39
N ASP A 193 -16.55 -26.48 -10.87
CA ASP A 193 -16.23 -25.30 -11.65
C ASP A 193 -16.94 -24.08 -11.07
N VAL A 194 -16.20 -22.98 -10.92
CA VAL A 194 -16.77 -21.66 -10.64
C VAL A 194 -16.64 -20.80 -11.89
N PRO A 195 -17.74 -20.44 -12.56
CA PRO A 195 -17.70 -19.64 -13.77
C PRO A 195 -17.20 -18.21 -13.48
N PRO A 196 -16.90 -17.40 -14.52
CA PRO A 196 -16.55 -16.00 -14.33
C PRO A 196 -17.67 -15.23 -13.61
N GLY A 197 -17.28 -14.32 -12.71
CA GLY A 197 -18.22 -13.49 -11.96
C GLY A 197 -17.69 -13.12 -10.57
N PRO A 198 -18.48 -12.39 -9.76
CA PRO A 198 -18.05 -11.89 -8.45
C PRO A 198 -17.59 -12.99 -7.48
N GLN A 199 -18.16 -14.19 -7.60
CA GLN A 199 -17.82 -15.33 -6.73
C GLN A 199 -16.54 -16.06 -7.15
N ASN A 200 -15.98 -15.75 -8.31
CA ASN A 200 -14.80 -16.43 -8.81
C ASN A 200 -13.53 -15.94 -8.09
N PRO A 201 -12.79 -16.82 -7.38
CA PRO A 201 -11.62 -16.41 -6.60
C PRO A 201 -10.40 -16.03 -7.45
N LEU A 202 -10.42 -16.35 -8.76
CA LEU A 202 -9.40 -15.90 -9.70
C LEU A 202 -9.59 -14.45 -10.15
N GLY A 203 -10.76 -13.85 -9.89
CA GLY A 203 -11.13 -12.54 -10.41
C GLY A 203 -11.27 -12.56 -11.94
N GLU A 204 -11.08 -11.39 -12.57
CA GLU A 204 -11.32 -11.21 -14.01
C GLU A 204 -10.13 -11.57 -14.90
N TYR A 205 -8.92 -11.69 -14.37
CA TYR A 205 -7.72 -11.92 -15.17
C TYR A 205 -6.77 -12.89 -14.48
N ALA A 206 -6.16 -13.76 -15.28
CA ALA A 206 -5.17 -14.71 -14.81
C ALA A 206 -4.03 -14.90 -15.83
N LEU A 207 -2.80 -14.92 -15.32
CA LEU A 207 -1.58 -15.30 -16.02
C LEU A 207 -1.14 -16.65 -15.45
N TYR A 208 -1.12 -17.68 -16.29
CA TYR A 208 -0.72 -19.03 -15.91
C TYR A 208 0.78 -19.18 -16.12
N LEU A 209 1.48 -19.70 -15.11
CA LEU A 209 2.93 -19.88 -15.18
C LEU A 209 3.32 -21.22 -15.82
N SER A 210 4.56 -21.31 -16.28
CA SER A 210 5.12 -22.55 -16.84
C SER A 210 5.21 -23.68 -15.82
N LYS A 211 5.24 -23.37 -14.52
CA LYS A 211 5.05 -24.36 -13.46
C LYS A 211 3.55 -24.62 -13.29
N ALA A 212 3.12 -25.81 -13.71
CA ALA A 212 1.71 -26.20 -13.66
C ALA A 212 1.10 -26.01 -12.26
N GLY A 213 -0.14 -25.49 -12.22
CA GLY A 213 -0.86 -25.21 -10.99
C GLY A 213 -0.61 -23.84 -10.35
N TYR A 214 0.34 -23.04 -10.86
CA TYR A 214 0.65 -21.72 -10.32
C TYR A 214 0.24 -20.58 -11.26
N LEU A 215 -0.44 -19.60 -10.68
CA LEU A 215 -1.02 -18.46 -11.39
C LEU A 215 -0.63 -17.15 -10.70
N ILE A 216 -0.54 -16.08 -11.48
CA ILE A 216 -0.68 -14.70 -11.02
C ILE A 216 -2.08 -14.25 -11.46
N HIS A 217 -2.97 -13.94 -10.51
CA HIS A 217 -4.38 -13.70 -10.82
C HIS A 217 -5.00 -12.61 -9.94
N GLY A 218 -6.19 -12.14 -10.31
CA GLY A 218 -6.97 -11.20 -9.50
C GLY A 218 -7.54 -11.86 -8.24
N THR A 219 -8.49 -11.22 -7.57
CA THR A 219 -9.20 -11.88 -6.47
C THR A 219 -10.53 -11.23 -6.18
N ASN A 220 -11.48 -12.01 -5.70
CA ASN A 220 -12.70 -11.48 -5.09
C ASN A 220 -12.54 -11.19 -3.59
N LYS A 221 -11.36 -11.45 -2.99
CA LYS A 221 -11.01 -11.13 -1.59
C LYS A 221 -9.86 -10.10 -1.53
N PRO A 222 -10.06 -8.81 -1.90
CA PRO A 222 -8.99 -7.80 -1.95
C PRO A 222 -8.25 -7.59 -0.63
N ALA A 223 -8.92 -7.77 0.51
CA ALA A 223 -8.27 -7.69 1.83
C ALA A 223 -7.21 -8.79 2.08
N SER A 224 -7.09 -9.77 1.18
CA SER A 224 -6.04 -10.80 1.22
C SER A 224 -4.69 -10.38 0.61
N ILE A 225 -4.61 -9.20 -0.01
CA ILE A 225 -3.38 -8.71 -0.63
C ILE A 225 -2.41 -8.22 0.44
N GLY A 226 -1.16 -8.70 0.36
CA GLY A 226 -0.19 -8.54 1.44
C GLY A 226 -0.33 -9.56 2.58
N LEU A 227 -1.04 -10.67 2.35
CA LEU A 227 -1.16 -11.76 3.33
C LEU A 227 -0.78 -13.12 2.73
N LYS A 228 -0.44 -14.07 3.60
CA LYS A 228 -0.30 -15.50 3.28
C LYS A 228 -1.68 -16.16 3.24
N ALA A 229 -2.41 -16.01 2.15
CA ALA A 229 -3.84 -16.30 2.07
C ALA A 229 -4.24 -17.22 0.91
N THR A 230 -3.27 -17.80 0.20
CA THR A 230 -3.53 -18.65 -0.98
C THR A 230 -3.00 -20.06 -0.79
N ASN A 231 -3.32 -20.94 -1.74
CA ASN A 231 -2.78 -22.30 -1.84
C ASN A 231 -1.56 -22.36 -2.78
N GLY A 232 -0.77 -21.29 -2.83
CA GLY A 232 0.50 -21.21 -3.57
C GLY A 232 0.48 -20.24 -4.76
N CYS A 233 -0.70 -19.87 -5.28
CA CYS A 233 -0.83 -18.84 -6.32
C CYS A 233 -0.58 -17.43 -5.78
N MET A 234 -0.33 -16.47 -6.68
CA MET A 234 -0.15 -15.06 -6.33
C MET A 234 -1.40 -14.28 -6.69
N ARG A 235 -2.02 -13.63 -5.69
CA ARG A 235 -3.17 -12.75 -5.87
C ARG A 235 -2.72 -11.32 -6.02
N LEU A 236 -3.32 -10.57 -6.94
CA LEU A 236 -3.22 -9.12 -7.04
C LEU A 236 -4.60 -8.50 -6.80
N TYR A 237 -4.62 -7.22 -6.48
CA TYR A 237 -5.85 -6.43 -6.58
C TYR A 237 -6.44 -6.52 -7.99
N PRO A 238 -7.78 -6.53 -8.15
CA PRO A 238 -8.46 -6.61 -9.45
C PRO A 238 -7.93 -5.59 -10.48
N GLU A 239 -7.75 -4.35 -10.06
CA GLU A 239 -7.19 -3.25 -10.86
C GLU A 239 -5.76 -3.52 -11.32
N ASN A 240 -4.92 -4.06 -10.44
CA ASN A 240 -3.51 -4.30 -10.71
C ASN A 240 -3.31 -5.51 -11.62
N VAL A 241 -4.08 -6.59 -11.45
CA VAL A 241 -3.98 -7.74 -12.35
C VAL A 241 -4.42 -7.39 -13.77
N LYS A 242 -5.38 -6.47 -13.94
CA LYS A 242 -5.82 -6.02 -15.26
C LYS A 242 -4.69 -5.29 -16.00
N LEU A 243 -4.01 -4.37 -15.31
CA LEU A 243 -2.84 -3.67 -15.85
C LEU A 243 -1.72 -4.67 -16.20
N LEU A 244 -1.36 -5.54 -15.25
CA LEU A 244 -0.34 -6.57 -15.46
C LEU A 244 -0.71 -7.48 -16.64
N TYR A 245 -1.96 -7.90 -16.74
CA TYR A 245 -2.46 -8.72 -17.84
C TYR A 245 -2.25 -8.01 -19.16
N ASN A 246 -2.67 -6.76 -19.32
CA ASN A 246 -2.55 -6.04 -20.59
C ASN A 246 -1.08 -5.85 -21.00
N ASP A 247 -0.22 -5.54 -20.04
CA ASP A 247 1.18 -5.19 -20.28
C ASP A 247 2.13 -6.39 -20.39
N THR A 248 1.64 -7.62 -20.16
CA THR A 248 2.50 -8.82 -20.10
C THR A 248 2.22 -9.77 -21.27
N PRO A 249 3.11 -9.87 -22.26
CA PRO A 249 3.05 -10.90 -23.29
C PRO A 249 3.12 -12.34 -22.75
N VAL A 250 2.65 -13.30 -23.54
CA VAL A 250 2.98 -14.72 -23.30
C VAL A 250 4.49 -14.90 -23.51
N ASN A 251 5.09 -15.83 -22.78
CA ASN A 251 6.53 -16.09 -22.68
C ASN A 251 7.36 -15.02 -21.94
N THR A 252 6.75 -13.99 -21.37
CA THR A 252 7.46 -13.08 -20.44
C THR A 252 8.09 -13.89 -19.30
N ALA A 253 9.38 -13.66 -19.05
CA ALA A 253 10.12 -14.28 -17.97
C ALA A 253 9.55 -13.86 -16.60
N VAL A 254 9.54 -14.81 -15.66
CA VAL A 254 9.07 -14.60 -14.28
C VAL A 254 10.12 -15.19 -13.33
N ALA A 255 10.74 -14.37 -12.49
CA ALA A 255 11.62 -14.81 -11.42
C ALA A 255 10.92 -14.66 -10.07
N ILE A 256 10.82 -15.74 -9.29
CA ILE A 256 10.26 -15.69 -7.94
C ILE A 256 11.39 -15.91 -6.94
N VAL A 257 11.67 -14.90 -6.12
CA VAL A 257 12.73 -14.89 -5.10
C VAL A 257 12.13 -14.71 -3.70
N ASN A 258 12.91 -15.00 -2.67
CA ASN A 258 12.54 -14.80 -1.28
C ASN A 258 13.69 -14.08 -0.57
N GLN A 259 13.72 -12.74 -0.68
CA GLN A 259 14.82 -11.89 -0.18
C GLN A 259 14.27 -10.95 0.89
N PRO A 260 14.33 -11.34 2.19
CA PRO A 260 13.81 -10.52 3.29
C PRO A 260 14.72 -9.34 3.65
N TYR A 261 15.99 -9.37 3.23
CA TYR A 261 16.95 -8.30 3.46
C TYR A 261 17.45 -7.81 2.12
N LEU A 262 17.26 -6.53 1.85
CA LEU A 262 17.60 -5.88 0.59
C LEU A 262 18.57 -4.74 0.88
N ILE A 263 19.51 -4.52 -0.05
CA ILE A 263 20.39 -3.35 -0.06
C ILE A 263 20.39 -2.77 -1.46
N GLY A 264 20.44 -1.45 -1.55
CA GLY A 264 20.37 -0.75 -2.83
C GLY A 264 20.89 0.67 -2.73
N GLN A 265 21.34 1.23 -3.84
CA GLN A 265 21.81 2.60 -3.91
C GLN A 265 20.79 3.52 -4.57
N HIS A 266 20.74 4.77 -4.14
CA HIS A 266 20.04 5.84 -4.83
C HIS A 266 20.72 7.16 -4.48
N ASP A 267 21.03 7.97 -5.50
CA ASP A 267 21.67 9.29 -5.33
C ASP A 267 22.98 9.24 -4.51
N GLY A 268 23.74 8.15 -4.65
CA GLY A 268 25.00 7.96 -3.91
C GLY A 268 24.80 7.65 -2.42
N VAL A 269 23.58 7.32 -1.98
CA VAL A 269 23.29 6.82 -0.63
C VAL A 269 22.96 5.34 -0.70
N LEU A 270 23.58 4.54 0.17
CA LEU A 270 23.28 3.13 0.35
C LEU A 270 22.13 2.98 1.36
N TYR A 271 21.11 2.23 0.98
CA TYR A 271 19.95 1.92 1.79
C TYR A 271 19.93 0.42 2.14
N MET A 272 19.31 0.11 3.27
CA MET A 272 18.92 -1.24 3.67
C MET A 272 17.43 -1.28 3.98
N GLU A 273 16.77 -2.33 3.53
CA GLU A 273 15.35 -2.62 3.78
C GLU A 273 15.26 -4.04 4.35
N ALA A 274 14.46 -4.22 5.40
CA ALA A 274 14.30 -5.50 6.07
C ALA A 274 12.83 -5.83 6.30
N HIS A 275 12.48 -7.09 6.09
CA HIS A 275 11.14 -7.66 6.24
C HIS A 275 11.20 -8.90 7.14
N THR A 276 10.11 -9.17 7.86
CA THR A 276 9.96 -10.42 8.59
C THR A 276 9.98 -11.60 7.60
N PRO A 277 10.88 -12.60 7.76
CA PRO A 277 10.92 -13.75 6.87
C PRO A 277 9.60 -14.52 6.79
N LEU A 278 9.30 -15.10 5.62
CA LEU A 278 8.05 -15.86 5.42
C LEU A 278 8.04 -17.24 6.08
N GLU A 279 9.21 -17.82 6.32
CA GLU A 279 9.37 -19.16 6.88
C GLU A 279 9.58 -19.09 8.42
N GLU A 280 9.89 -20.22 9.06
CA GLU A 280 10.08 -20.30 10.51
C GLU A 280 11.13 -19.32 11.06
N PRO A 281 11.08 -18.98 12.36
CA PRO A 281 12.14 -18.23 13.03
C PRO A 281 13.53 -18.84 12.72
N GLY A 282 14.40 -18.06 12.07
CA GLY A 282 15.73 -18.48 11.61
C GLY A 282 15.86 -18.71 10.10
N ALA A 283 14.74 -18.89 9.40
CA ALA A 283 14.73 -18.87 7.95
C ALA A 283 15.07 -17.47 7.44
N GLY A 284 16.11 -17.36 6.63
CA GLY A 284 16.70 -16.09 6.23
C GLY A 284 18.04 -15.76 6.91
N ALA A 285 18.53 -16.57 7.85
CA ALA A 285 19.89 -16.43 8.38
C ALA A 285 20.95 -16.46 7.26
N THR A 286 20.82 -17.41 6.33
CA THR A 286 21.70 -17.49 5.14
C THR A 286 21.58 -16.25 4.25
N GLU A 287 20.39 -15.68 4.09
CA GLU A 287 20.20 -14.44 3.31
C GLU A 287 20.79 -13.23 4.02
N LEU A 288 20.67 -13.16 5.35
CA LEU A 288 21.27 -12.12 6.16
C LEU A 288 22.80 -12.18 6.10
N GLU A 289 23.39 -13.37 6.19
CA GLU A 289 24.84 -13.58 6.07
C GLU A 289 25.36 -13.10 4.71
N LYS A 290 24.63 -13.41 3.62
CA LYS A 290 24.95 -12.89 2.28
C LYS A 290 24.92 -11.37 2.23
N VAL A 291 23.89 -10.73 2.80
CA VAL A 291 23.79 -9.26 2.86
C VAL A 291 24.93 -8.67 3.69
N TYR A 292 25.25 -9.23 4.84
CA TYR A 292 26.37 -8.78 5.68
C TYR A 292 27.72 -8.91 4.97
N ALA A 293 27.95 -9.99 4.22
CA ALA A 293 29.16 -10.15 3.41
C ALA A 293 29.26 -9.08 2.31
N LYS A 294 28.15 -8.75 1.65
CA LYS A 294 28.08 -7.65 0.67
C LYS A 294 28.38 -6.30 1.32
N LEU A 295 27.77 -6.01 2.48
CA LEU A 295 27.98 -4.78 3.24
C LEU A 295 29.46 -4.61 3.66
N ARG A 296 30.09 -5.65 4.20
CA ARG A 296 31.54 -5.63 4.52
C ARG A 296 32.41 -5.38 3.30
N THR A 297 32.01 -5.91 2.13
CA THR A 297 32.71 -5.66 0.87
C THR A 297 32.58 -4.20 0.44
N ILE A 298 31.40 -3.59 0.59
CA ILE A 298 31.15 -2.18 0.30
C ILE A 298 31.95 -1.27 1.25
N GLU A 299 31.93 -1.56 2.55
CA GLU A 299 32.73 -0.87 3.58
C GLU A 299 34.22 -0.88 3.22
N LYS A 300 34.77 -2.06 2.88
CA LYS A 300 36.17 -2.21 2.46
C LYS A 300 36.51 -1.42 1.18
N LYS A 301 35.62 -1.44 0.17
CA LYS A 301 35.85 -0.76 -1.12
C LYS A 301 35.71 0.75 -1.02
N SER A 302 34.77 1.24 -0.22
CA SER A 302 34.52 2.67 -0.04
C SER A 302 35.51 3.34 0.91
N GLY A 303 36.13 2.57 1.80
CA GLY A 303 36.96 3.11 2.89
C GLY A 303 36.15 3.86 3.94
N ARG A 304 34.81 3.76 3.91
CA ARG A 304 33.89 4.39 4.87
C ARG A 304 33.28 3.34 5.78
N THR A 305 33.20 3.64 7.08
CA THR A 305 32.61 2.76 8.09
C THR A 305 31.09 2.76 7.99
N LEU A 306 30.49 1.57 8.02
CA LEU A 306 29.04 1.41 8.10
C LEU A 306 28.54 1.55 9.54
N ASP A 307 27.34 2.11 9.70
CA ASP A 307 26.65 2.11 10.98
C ASP A 307 26.03 0.73 11.24
N TRP A 308 26.85 -0.19 11.77
CA TRP A 308 26.44 -1.55 12.12
C TRP A 308 25.36 -1.62 13.21
N LYS A 309 25.23 -0.57 14.05
CA LYS A 309 24.13 -0.48 15.01
C LYS A 309 22.83 -0.22 14.27
N LYS A 310 22.80 0.79 13.39
CA LYS A 310 21.64 1.10 12.56
C LYS A 310 21.22 -0.06 11.67
N ILE A 311 22.18 -0.79 11.09
CA ILE A 311 21.91 -2.01 10.31
C ILE A 311 21.18 -3.06 11.16
N LYS A 312 21.59 -3.28 12.41
CA LYS A 312 20.91 -4.20 13.33
C LYS A 312 19.53 -3.69 13.72
N ASP A 313 19.40 -2.39 14.00
CA ASP A 313 18.12 -1.77 14.33
C ASP A 313 17.11 -1.97 13.16
N VAL A 314 17.52 -1.70 11.91
CA VAL A 314 16.70 -1.95 10.70
C VAL A 314 16.29 -3.42 10.59
N GLN A 315 17.21 -4.34 10.82
CA GLN A 315 16.94 -5.78 10.79
C GLN A 315 15.92 -6.20 11.87
N THR A 316 16.10 -5.72 13.10
CA THR A 316 15.23 -6.08 14.24
C THR A 316 13.85 -5.48 14.10
N GLU A 317 13.74 -4.22 13.67
CA GLU A 317 12.46 -3.56 13.50
C GLU A 317 11.69 -4.10 12.29
N ALA A 318 12.40 -4.49 11.21
CA ALA A 318 11.84 -5.11 10.01
C ALA A 318 10.60 -4.37 9.44
N ARG A 319 10.66 -3.04 9.45
CA ARG A 319 9.53 -2.15 9.08
C ARG A 319 9.19 -2.15 7.60
N GLY A 320 9.99 -2.80 6.75
CA GLY A 320 9.80 -2.83 5.31
C GLY A 320 9.94 -1.47 4.63
N ILE A 321 10.77 -0.58 5.18
CA ILE A 321 11.10 0.72 4.59
C ILE A 321 12.60 0.79 4.26
N PRO A 322 13.00 1.39 3.12
CA PRO A 322 14.40 1.68 2.86
C PRO A 322 14.95 2.69 3.88
N VAL A 323 16.01 2.31 4.59
CA VAL A 323 16.69 3.16 5.57
C VAL A 323 18.11 3.45 5.10
N PRO A 324 18.55 4.73 5.05
CA PRO A 324 19.91 5.08 4.65
C PRO A 324 20.91 4.56 5.68
N ILE A 325 21.91 3.80 5.24
CA ILE A 325 22.95 3.21 6.12
C ILE A 325 24.36 3.73 5.83
N LEU A 326 24.58 4.35 4.67
CA LEU A 326 25.85 4.98 4.31
C LEU A 326 25.65 6.05 3.22
N ASP A 327 26.20 7.23 3.43
CA ASP A 327 26.39 8.20 2.37
C ASP A 327 27.71 7.86 1.65
N MET A 328 27.65 7.62 0.33
CA MET A 328 28.79 7.32 -0.54
C MET A 328 29.24 8.54 -1.38
N GLY A 329 28.52 9.66 -1.31
CA GLY A 329 28.76 10.86 -2.09
C GLY A 329 29.98 11.68 -1.64
N GLN A 330 30.53 12.47 -2.56
CA GLN A 330 31.47 13.56 -2.24
C GLN A 330 30.67 14.81 -1.81
N GLY A 331 30.37 14.95 -0.52
CA GLY A 331 30.15 16.24 0.12
C GLY A 331 28.95 17.11 -0.30
N THR A 332 27.97 16.63 -1.07
CA THR A 332 26.77 17.45 -1.37
C THR A 332 25.76 17.52 -0.23
N GLY A 333 25.94 16.74 0.86
CA GLY A 333 25.12 16.85 2.06
C GLY A 333 23.62 16.70 1.80
N LYS A 334 23.23 15.94 0.75
CA LYS A 334 21.84 15.63 0.48
C LYS A 334 21.37 14.61 1.53
N GLU A 335 20.80 15.15 2.59
CA GLU A 335 20.07 14.42 3.63
C GLU A 335 19.06 13.46 2.95
N ALA A 336 18.93 12.23 3.46
CA ALA A 336 17.98 11.26 2.92
C ALA A 336 16.59 11.88 2.78
N ALA A 337 15.91 11.62 1.66
CA ALA A 337 14.64 12.26 1.33
C ALA A 337 13.64 12.07 2.48
N LYS A 338 13.19 13.18 3.06
CA LYS A 338 12.19 13.17 4.14
C LYS A 338 10.86 12.65 3.58
N PRO A 339 10.07 11.92 4.39
CA PRO A 339 8.75 11.50 3.98
C PRO A 339 7.89 12.69 3.57
N ILE A 340 7.15 12.54 2.48
CA ILE A 340 6.29 13.57 1.92
C ILE A 340 4.91 13.45 2.56
N GLU A 341 4.34 14.57 3.00
CA GLU A 341 2.95 14.59 3.49
C GLU A 341 2.00 14.69 2.30
N VAL A 342 0.98 13.82 2.26
CA VAL A 342 -0.07 13.82 1.23
C VAL A 342 -1.43 14.14 1.83
N GLU A 343 -2.28 14.80 1.04
CA GLU A 343 -3.67 15.05 1.43
C GLU A 343 -4.44 13.72 1.50
N HIS A 344 -5.37 13.61 2.47
CA HIS A 344 -6.29 12.49 2.49
C HIS A 344 -7.29 12.65 1.32
N PRO A 345 -7.49 11.62 0.48
CA PRO A 345 -8.40 11.72 -0.65
C PRO A 345 -9.86 11.73 -0.18
N ASP A 346 -10.72 12.54 -0.83
CA ASP A 346 -12.17 12.59 -0.52
C ASP A 346 -12.84 11.21 -0.57
N ARG A 347 -12.37 10.33 -1.45
CA ARG A 347 -12.82 8.94 -1.55
C ARG A 347 -11.65 7.96 -1.72
N LEU A 348 -11.57 7.00 -0.81
CA LEU A 348 -10.66 5.87 -0.95
C LEU A 348 -11.16 4.90 -2.03
N TYR A 349 -10.49 4.92 -3.19
CA TYR A 349 -10.63 3.92 -4.24
C TYR A 349 -10.58 2.48 -3.71
N GLY A 350 -11.53 1.66 -4.15
CA GLY A 350 -11.61 0.23 -3.81
C GLY A 350 -12.19 -0.08 -2.43
N ARG A 351 -12.58 0.95 -1.66
CA ARG A 351 -13.30 0.80 -0.39
C ARG A 351 -14.65 0.11 -0.60
N PRO A 352 -15.05 -0.86 0.26
CA PRO A 352 -16.37 -1.48 0.18
C PRO A 352 -17.51 -0.47 0.23
N GLU A 353 -18.47 -0.61 -0.68
CA GLU A 353 -19.67 0.22 -0.69
C GLU A 353 -20.69 -0.30 0.33
N ILE A 354 -21.31 0.63 1.06
CA ILE A 354 -22.32 0.31 2.08
C ILE A 354 -23.60 1.04 1.68
N PRO A 355 -24.54 0.38 0.97
CA PRO A 355 -25.79 0.98 0.53
C PRO A 355 -26.63 1.49 1.69
N GLU A 356 -27.58 2.40 1.48
CA GLU A 356 -28.47 2.85 2.56
C GLU A 356 -29.40 1.73 3.08
N LEU A 357 -29.95 1.91 4.28
CA LEU A 357 -30.95 0.99 4.82
C LEU A 357 -32.31 1.25 4.16
N THR A 358 -33.04 0.18 3.83
CA THR A 358 -34.40 0.21 3.30
C THR A 358 -35.29 -0.74 4.10
N LEU A 359 -36.58 -0.45 4.15
CA LEU A 359 -37.52 -1.25 4.94
C LEU A 359 -37.91 -2.58 4.24
N ASP A 360 -37.69 -2.67 2.94
CA ASP A 360 -38.07 -3.79 2.07
C ASP A 360 -36.93 -4.81 1.83
N ALA A 361 -35.75 -4.61 2.44
CA ALA A 361 -34.61 -5.49 2.31
C ALA A 361 -34.45 -6.49 3.47
N TRP A 362 -33.75 -7.60 3.18
CA TRP A 362 -33.31 -8.56 4.19
C TRP A 362 -32.01 -8.11 4.85
N TYR A 363 -31.84 -8.47 6.13
CA TYR A 363 -30.63 -8.16 6.89
C TYR A 363 -30.16 -9.34 7.74
N VAL A 364 -28.93 -9.26 8.22
CA VAL A 364 -28.35 -10.18 9.19
C VAL A 364 -27.84 -9.39 10.39
N LEU A 365 -28.33 -9.70 11.59
CA LEU A 365 -27.68 -9.28 12.83
C LEU A 365 -26.44 -10.14 13.04
N ALA A 366 -25.26 -9.54 12.84
CA ALA A 366 -23.97 -10.21 13.00
C ALA A 366 -23.52 -10.22 14.47
N GLY A 367 -23.93 -9.24 15.28
CA GLY A 367 -23.54 -9.20 16.68
C GLY A 367 -24.12 -8.03 17.46
N THR A 368 -24.06 -8.12 18.78
CA THR A 368 -24.38 -7.02 19.70
C THR A 368 -23.24 -6.86 20.69
N MET A 369 -22.78 -5.62 20.90
CA MET A 369 -21.62 -5.27 21.72
C MET A 369 -21.92 -4.05 22.59
N ARG A 370 -21.14 -3.87 23.65
CA ARG A 370 -21.20 -2.66 24.50
C ARG A 370 -20.25 -1.58 24.02
N ASP A 371 -19.11 -1.98 23.48
CA ASP A 371 -18.07 -1.08 23.00
C ASP A 371 -18.29 -0.73 21.52
N GLU A 372 -18.12 0.55 21.18
CA GLU A 372 -18.32 1.04 19.82
C GLU A 372 -17.17 0.62 18.90
N THR A 373 -15.94 0.61 19.41
CA THR A 373 -14.72 0.28 18.66
C THR A 373 -14.74 -1.18 18.23
N GLU A 374 -15.11 -2.10 19.12
CA GLU A 374 -15.29 -3.52 18.76
C GLU A 374 -16.41 -3.72 17.73
N ALA A 375 -17.53 -2.99 17.85
CA ALA A 375 -18.61 -3.07 16.88
C ALA A 375 -18.17 -2.54 15.50
N ARG A 376 -17.42 -1.43 15.46
CA ARG A 376 -16.82 -0.87 14.25
C ARG A 376 -15.80 -1.83 13.63
N ARG A 377 -14.96 -2.46 14.46
CA ARG A 377 -13.98 -3.47 14.03
C ARG A 377 -14.67 -4.65 13.36
N MET A 378 -15.70 -5.20 14.00
CA MET A 378 -16.49 -6.29 13.41
C MET A 378 -17.13 -5.87 12.09
N ALA A 379 -17.77 -4.70 12.02
CA ALA A 379 -18.36 -4.19 10.78
C ALA A 379 -17.31 -4.03 9.67
N ALA A 380 -16.14 -3.46 9.99
CA ALA A 380 -15.03 -3.31 9.05
C ALA A 380 -14.53 -4.65 8.50
N ILE A 381 -14.35 -5.67 9.36
CA ILE A 381 -13.96 -7.02 8.95
C ILE A 381 -14.99 -7.67 8.02
N ILE A 382 -16.29 -7.49 8.31
CA ILE A 382 -17.39 -8.01 7.48
C ILE A 382 -17.41 -7.31 6.11
N ASN A 383 -17.29 -5.98 6.09
CA ASN A 383 -17.22 -5.18 4.86
C ASN A 383 -16.11 -5.64 3.91
N HIS A 384 -15.00 -6.13 4.47
CA HIS A 384 -13.82 -6.57 3.74
C HIS A 384 -13.82 -8.07 3.37
N GLN A 385 -14.92 -8.78 3.62
CA GLN A 385 -15.10 -10.13 3.07
C GLN A 385 -15.13 -10.09 1.54
N GLY A 386 -14.87 -11.24 0.92
CA GLY A 386 -14.92 -11.37 -0.53
C GLY A 386 -15.90 -12.44 -0.98
N PRO A 387 -16.91 -12.07 -1.81
CA PRO A 387 -17.30 -10.69 -2.19
C PRO A 387 -17.69 -9.81 -0.98
N PRO A 388 -17.68 -8.47 -1.10
CA PRO A 388 -18.04 -7.59 0.01
C PRO A 388 -19.39 -7.94 0.63
N ILE A 389 -19.46 -7.94 1.96
CA ILE A 389 -20.72 -8.05 2.71
C ILE A 389 -20.94 -6.68 3.37
N PRO A 390 -21.86 -5.83 2.88
CA PRO A 390 -22.07 -4.52 3.48
C PRO A 390 -22.51 -4.68 4.92
N ALA A 391 -21.88 -3.97 5.84
CA ALA A 391 -22.14 -4.04 7.27
C ALA A 391 -21.94 -2.68 7.93
N ARG A 392 -22.78 -2.39 8.93
CA ARG A 392 -22.77 -1.12 9.66
C ARG A 392 -23.08 -1.30 11.13
N VAL A 393 -22.68 -0.31 11.92
CA VAL A 393 -22.98 -0.23 13.34
C VAL A 393 -24.22 0.63 13.56
N LEU A 394 -25.19 0.12 14.31
CA LEU A 394 -26.36 0.86 14.78
C LEU A 394 -26.32 0.99 16.30
N SER A 395 -26.47 2.21 16.81
CA SER A 395 -26.65 2.44 18.25
C SER A 395 -28.06 2.03 18.68
N LYS A 396 -28.18 1.28 19.78
CA LYS A 396 -29.47 0.91 20.37
C LYS A 396 -29.37 0.84 21.89
N ASN A 397 -30.20 1.64 22.57
CA ASN A 397 -30.22 1.77 24.03
C ASN A 397 -28.82 2.15 24.58
N SER A 398 -28.11 1.18 25.16
CA SER A 398 -26.80 1.29 25.81
C SER A 398 -25.72 0.42 25.15
N GLY A 399 -25.87 0.11 23.86
CA GLY A 399 -24.91 -0.71 23.12
C GLY A 399 -25.06 -0.57 21.60
N TYR A 400 -24.31 -1.40 20.89
CA TYR A 400 -24.12 -1.33 19.45
C TYR A 400 -24.48 -2.65 18.80
N ARG A 401 -25.21 -2.60 17.68
CA ARG A 401 -25.55 -3.75 16.85
C ARG A 401 -24.83 -3.67 15.52
N VAL A 402 -24.23 -4.76 15.09
CA VAL A 402 -23.64 -4.87 13.74
C VAL A 402 -24.64 -5.54 12.83
N ILE A 403 -25.11 -4.81 11.82
CA ILE A 403 -26.08 -5.28 10.84
C ILE A 403 -25.42 -5.39 9.48
N ALA A 404 -25.46 -6.58 8.88
CA ALA A 404 -25.07 -6.83 7.51
C ALA A 404 -26.29 -6.75 6.57
N GLY A 405 -26.07 -6.20 5.37
CA GLY A 405 -27.08 -5.90 4.36
C GLY A 405 -27.05 -4.43 3.91
N PRO A 406 -27.98 -4.00 3.04
CA PRO A 406 -29.18 -4.74 2.60
C PRO A 406 -28.87 -5.92 1.68
N PHE A 407 -29.71 -6.95 1.75
CA PHE A 407 -29.78 -8.06 0.79
C PHE A 407 -31.13 -8.03 0.07
N SER A 408 -31.10 -8.31 -1.24
CA SER A 408 -32.29 -8.18 -2.09
C SER A 408 -33.33 -9.27 -1.82
N ASP A 409 -32.86 -10.46 -1.40
CA ASP A 409 -33.72 -11.58 -1.06
C ASP A 409 -33.17 -12.43 0.11
N ILE A 410 -33.98 -13.41 0.53
CA ILE A 410 -33.64 -14.32 1.62
C ILE A 410 -32.47 -15.26 1.27
N SER A 411 -32.25 -15.55 -0.01
CA SER A 411 -31.17 -16.42 -0.47
C SER A 411 -29.82 -15.74 -0.28
N GLU A 412 -29.70 -14.48 -0.70
CA GLU A 412 -28.51 -13.65 -0.46
C GLU A 412 -28.23 -13.47 1.04
N ALA A 413 -29.28 -13.21 1.85
CA ALA A 413 -29.12 -13.09 3.29
C ALA A 413 -28.65 -14.39 3.95
N ARG A 414 -29.15 -15.55 3.51
CA ARG A 414 -28.71 -16.87 3.98
C ARG A 414 -27.27 -17.18 3.57
N ASP A 415 -26.89 -16.82 2.35
CA ASP A 415 -25.49 -16.92 1.91
C ASP A 415 -24.57 -16.07 2.79
N ALA A 416 -24.98 -14.84 3.12
CA ALA A 416 -24.24 -14.00 4.05
C ALA A 416 -24.11 -14.64 5.44
N VAL A 417 -25.17 -15.21 6.03
CA VAL A 417 -25.10 -15.94 7.31
C VAL A 417 -24.10 -17.10 7.22
N LYS A 418 -24.18 -17.91 6.16
CA LYS A 418 -23.29 -19.04 5.93
C LYS A 418 -21.82 -18.58 5.87
N ARG A 419 -21.54 -17.53 5.11
CA ARG A 419 -20.19 -16.96 4.96
C ARG A 419 -19.67 -16.35 6.25
N LEU A 420 -20.50 -15.62 7.00
CA LEU A 420 -20.15 -15.12 8.34
C LEU A 420 -19.75 -16.26 9.27
N LYS A 421 -20.47 -17.39 9.23
CA LYS A 421 -20.16 -18.55 10.07
C LYS A 421 -18.85 -19.23 9.67
N ILE A 422 -18.65 -19.49 8.38
CA ILE A 422 -17.49 -20.24 7.88
C ILE A 422 -16.21 -19.41 7.92
N ASP A 423 -16.27 -18.16 7.43
CA ASP A 423 -15.07 -17.33 7.25
C ASP A 423 -14.72 -16.57 8.54
N LEU A 424 -15.70 -16.21 9.38
CA LEU A 424 -15.51 -15.36 10.56
C LEU A 424 -15.98 -15.96 11.88
N GLN A 425 -16.55 -17.17 11.89
CA GLN A 425 -17.12 -17.80 13.08
C GLN A 425 -18.23 -16.95 13.75
N ILE A 426 -18.94 -16.14 12.96
CA ILE A 426 -20.04 -15.29 13.42
C ILE A 426 -21.37 -15.99 13.14
N ASP A 427 -22.16 -16.20 14.21
CA ASP A 427 -23.53 -16.72 14.11
C ASP A 427 -24.52 -15.58 13.80
N GLY A 428 -24.84 -15.42 12.51
CA GLY A 428 -25.76 -14.39 12.04
C GLY A 428 -27.23 -14.75 12.23
N ILE A 429 -28.05 -13.78 12.66
CA ILE A 429 -29.51 -13.94 12.79
C ILE A 429 -30.21 -13.16 11.67
N LEU A 430 -31.04 -13.84 10.88
CA LEU A 430 -31.84 -13.21 9.81
C LEU A 430 -32.85 -12.22 10.37
N ILE A 431 -33.00 -11.10 9.68
CA ILE A 431 -34.00 -10.08 9.94
C ILE A 431 -34.83 -9.92 8.66
N GLU A 432 -36.14 -10.09 8.78
CA GLU A 432 -37.08 -9.98 7.67
C GLU A 432 -37.38 -8.51 7.32
N PRO A 433 -37.74 -8.23 6.04
CA PRO A 433 -38.27 -6.95 5.63
C PRO A 433 -39.50 -6.54 6.45
N VAL A 434 -39.65 -5.24 6.70
CA VAL A 434 -40.86 -4.71 7.34
C VAL A 434 -42.00 -4.75 6.34
N LYS A 435 -42.95 -5.66 6.53
CA LYS A 435 -44.17 -5.73 5.71
C LYS A 435 -44.92 -4.39 5.80
N LYS A 436 -45.12 -3.70 4.66
CA LYS A 436 -46.10 -2.61 4.59
C LYS A 436 -47.45 -3.20 5.00
N ARG A 437 -48.05 -2.68 6.08
CA ARG A 437 -49.46 -2.97 6.37
C ARG A 437 -50.25 -2.49 5.16
N ALA A 438 -50.96 -3.39 4.48
CA ALA A 438 -51.97 -3.01 3.51
C ALA A 438 -53.00 -2.19 4.29
N GLY A 439 -53.08 -0.90 3.97
CA GLY A 439 -54.08 0.02 4.52
C GLY A 439 -55.44 -0.22 3.89
#